data_AF-A0A402CEU8-F1
#
_entry.id   AF-A0A402CEU8-F1
#
_cell.length_a   1.000
_cell.length_b   1.000
_cell.length_c   1.000
_cell.angle_alpha   90.00
_cell.angle_beta   90.00
_cell.angle_gamma   90.00
#
_symmetry.space_group_name_H-M   'P 1'
#
loop_
_entity.id
_entity.type
_entity.pdbx_description
1 polymer ?
#
loop_
_entity_poly.entity_id
_entity_poly.type
_entity_poly.pdbx_seq_one_letter_code
_entity_poly.pdbx_strand_id
1 'polypeptide(L)'
;MPVRLQAIIDADRLIKSGDADIVVAGGMESMTSAPYIVRGARVGLRYGAASLEAALDRDALICAFDEVPMGAATDRYVQCTDLDRADQDAFAARSHELAVAATEDGTFDDEIVPVEIKSRRGTTTISADEGIRSGTTTESLGKLQPAFLNDGTITAGSASQLSDGAAAVVLMSKATAEGLGLEWLAELGASAFVAGPDTSLLYQPASAIAKAVEKDGGLKVSDLDVAEINEAFAGVALASIRQLGIDADKVNIHGGAIALGHPVGMSGARLALSLAHSLKRRGGGVGAAALCGGGGQGNALIIRG
;
A
#
# COMPACT_ATOMS: atom_id res chain seq x y z
N MET A 1 -14.47 -0.30 -5.23
CA MET A 1 -14.61 -1.37 -4.21
C MET A 1 -13.93 -0.87 -2.94
N PRO A 2 -14.51 -1.03 -1.74
CA PRO A 2 -13.84 -0.69 -0.48
C PRO A 2 -12.81 -1.77 -0.15
N VAL A 3 -11.69 -1.77 -0.87
CA VAL A 3 -10.47 -2.49 -0.52
C VAL A 3 -9.45 -1.46 -0.03
N ARG A 4 -8.38 -1.88 0.68
CA ARG A 4 -7.36 -1.04 1.35
C ARG A 4 -7.66 -0.73 2.83
N LEU A 5 -7.26 0.44 3.33
CA LEU A 5 -7.55 0.96 4.69
C LEU A 5 -9.05 1.07 4.98
N GLN A 6 -9.90 1.07 3.94
CA GLN A 6 -11.33 1.29 4.09
C GLN A 6 -12.01 0.24 4.98
N ALA A 7 -11.58 -1.03 4.93
CA ALA A 7 -12.14 -2.07 5.79
C ALA A 7 -11.89 -1.79 7.28
N ILE A 8 -10.68 -1.32 7.64
CA ILE A 8 -10.32 -0.93 9.00
C ILE A 8 -11.11 0.32 9.42
N ILE A 9 -11.25 1.30 8.52
CA ILE A 9 -12.03 2.52 8.77
C ILE A 9 -13.52 2.21 8.96
N ASP A 10 -14.08 1.27 8.22
CA ASP A 10 -15.48 0.87 8.37
C ASP A 10 -15.70 0.07 9.65
N ALA A 11 -14.74 -0.76 10.06
CA ALA A 11 -14.76 -1.43 11.36
C ALA A 11 -14.71 -0.42 12.52
N ASP A 12 -13.86 0.61 12.44
CA ASP A 12 -13.84 1.72 13.40
C ASP A 12 -15.19 2.46 13.46
N ARG A 13 -15.86 2.67 12.31
CA ARG A 13 -17.20 3.27 12.27
C ARG A 13 -18.26 2.41 12.96
N LEU A 14 -18.26 1.10 12.73
CA LEU A 14 -19.17 0.15 13.40
C LEU A 14 -18.99 0.17 14.92
N ILE A 15 -17.75 0.28 15.38
CA ILE A 15 -17.44 0.35 16.81
C ILE A 15 -17.89 1.69 17.39
N LYS A 16 -17.59 2.80 16.71
CA LYS A 16 -17.98 4.16 17.15
C LYS A 16 -19.49 4.39 17.13
N SER A 17 -20.23 3.74 16.23
CA SER A 17 -21.70 3.81 16.22
C SER A 17 -22.36 2.95 17.29
N GLY A 18 -21.61 2.02 17.91
CA GLY A 18 -22.15 1.03 18.86
C GLY A 18 -22.82 -0.16 18.18
N ASP A 19 -22.64 -0.34 16.86
CA ASP A 19 -23.19 -1.47 16.12
C ASP A 19 -22.38 -2.77 16.34
N ALA A 20 -21.12 -2.66 16.77
CA ALA A 20 -20.27 -3.78 17.12
C ALA A 20 -19.23 -3.41 18.20
N ASP A 21 -18.84 -4.36 19.04
CA ASP A 21 -17.77 -4.15 20.04
C ASP A 21 -16.41 -4.71 19.61
N ILE A 22 -16.42 -5.72 18.72
CA ILE A 22 -15.25 -6.46 18.24
C ILE A 22 -15.47 -6.73 16.74
N VAL A 23 -14.51 -6.35 15.90
CA VAL A 23 -14.59 -6.53 14.45
C VAL A 23 -13.24 -6.99 13.91
N VAL A 24 -13.24 -8.04 13.07
CA VAL A 24 -12.07 -8.40 12.27
C VAL A 24 -12.12 -7.63 10.97
N ALA A 25 -11.05 -6.91 10.66
CA ALA A 25 -10.92 -6.14 9.42
C ALA A 25 -9.58 -6.44 8.73
N GLY A 26 -9.53 -6.33 7.42
CA GLY A 26 -8.32 -6.65 6.68
C GLY A 26 -8.52 -6.60 5.17
N GLY A 27 -7.60 -7.23 4.46
CA GLY A 27 -7.66 -7.40 3.01
C GLY A 27 -6.79 -8.57 2.56
N MET A 28 -7.12 -9.11 1.41
CA MET A 28 -6.39 -10.20 0.78
C MET A 28 -6.40 -10.02 -0.73
N GLU A 29 -5.37 -10.50 -1.40
CA GLU A 29 -5.30 -10.54 -2.85
C GLU A 29 -4.42 -11.72 -3.29
N SER A 30 -4.81 -12.41 -4.37
CA SER A 30 -3.89 -13.25 -5.13
C SER A 30 -3.95 -12.79 -6.59
N MET A 31 -3.01 -11.93 -6.94
CA MET A 31 -2.86 -11.39 -8.29
C MET A 31 -2.41 -12.49 -9.26
N THR A 32 -1.61 -13.45 -8.78
CA THR A 32 -1.21 -14.65 -9.55
C THR A 32 -2.40 -15.47 -10.02
N SER A 33 -3.46 -15.53 -9.21
CA SER A 33 -4.65 -16.35 -9.48
C SER A 33 -5.74 -15.62 -10.28
N ALA A 34 -5.49 -14.37 -10.70
CA ALA A 34 -6.48 -13.60 -11.44
C ALA A 34 -6.81 -14.25 -12.80
N PRO A 35 -8.10 -14.41 -13.15
CA PRO A 35 -8.49 -15.13 -14.35
C PRO A 35 -8.38 -14.27 -15.62
N TYR A 36 -8.40 -14.94 -16.77
CA TYR A 36 -8.81 -14.33 -18.02
C TYR A 36 -10.31 -14.43 -18.21
N ILE A 37 -10.90 -13.44 -18.87
CA ILE A 37 -12.35 -13.33 -19.08
C ILE A 37 -12.68 -13.06 -20.54
N VAL A 38 -13.87 -13.48 -20.95
CA VAL A 38 -14.42 -13.21 -22.29
C VAL A 38 -15.79 -12.57 -22.15
N ARG A 39 -15.86 -11.26 -22.39
CA ARG A 39 -17.12 -10.52 -22.30
C ARG A 39 -18.06 -10.92 -23.46
N GLY A 40 -19.35 -10.98 -23.17
CA GLY A 40 -20.37 -11.43 -24.13
C GLY A 40 -20.51 -12.95 -24.26
N ALA A 41 -19.57 -13.76 -23.74
CA ALA A 41 -19.63 -15.22 -23.84
C ALA A 41 -20.93 -15.80 -23.24
N ARG A 42 -21.45 -15.20 -22.16
CA ARG A 42 -22.70 -15.63 -21.50
C ARG A 42 -23.92 -15.62 -22.42
N VAL A 43 -23.99 -14.68 -23.37
CA VAL A 43 -25.12 -14.54 -24.32
C VAL A 43 -24.80 -15.08 -25.71
N GLY A 44 -23.62 -15.70 -25.88
CA GLY A 44 -23.11 -16.18 -27.15
C GLY A 44 -22.31 -15.11 -27.90
N LEU A 45 -21.10 -15.48 -28.34
CA LEU A 45 -20.31 -14.67 -29.25
C LEU A 45 -20.88 -14.84 -30.67
N ARG A 46 -21.07 -13.72 -31.39
CA ARG A 46 -21.47 -13.75 -32.81
C ARG A 46 -20.26 -14.08 -33.70
N TYR A 47 -20.40 -13.88 -35.01
CA TYR A 47 -19.29 -13.95 -35.96
C TYR A 47 -18.26 -12.84 -35.70
N GLY A 48 -16.99 -13.21 -35.55
CA GLY A 48 -15.86 -12.29 -35.34
C GLY A 48 -14.87 -12.78 -34.28
N ALA A 49 -13.74 -12.09 -34.15
CA ALA A 49 -12.78 -12.34 -33.08
C ALA A 49 -13.30 -11.81 -31.74
N ALA A 50 -12.97 -12.51 -30.65
CA ALA A 50 -13.23 -12.06 -29.29
C ALA A 50 -11.91 -11.99 -28.50
N SER A 51 -11.77 -10.97 -27.67
CA SER A 51 -10.59 -10.77 -26.85
C SER A 51 -10.64 -11.61 -25.57
N LEU A 52 -9.51 -12.24 -25.25
CA LEU A 52 -9.24 -12.74 -23.90
C LEU A 52 -8.68 -11.56 -23.09
N GLU A 53 -9.43 -11.08 -22.11
CA GLU A 53 -9.01 -9.96 -21.28
C GLU A 53 -8.45 -10.48 -19.95
N ALA A 54 -7.30 -9.97 -19.52
CA ALA A 54 -6.79 -10.24 -18.18
C ALA A 54 -7.65 -9.47 -17.15
N ALA A 55 -8.29 -10.18 -16.23
CA ALA A 55 -9.14 -9.52 -15.22
C ALA A 55 -8.32 -8.61 -14.30
N LEU A 56 -7.08 -9.02 -13.97
CA LEU A 56 -6.16 -8.22 -13.15
C LEU A 56 -5.94 -6.82 -13.76
N ASP A 57 -5.57 -6.78 -15.04
CA ASP A 57 -5.32 -5.52 -15.73
C ASP A 57 -6.59 -4.67 -15.75
N ARG A 58 -7.70 -5.26 -16.21
CA ARG A 58 -8.96 -4.55 -16.37
C ARG A 58 -9.52 -4.00 -15.06
N ASP A 59 -9.50 -4.80 -13.99
CA ASP A 59 -10.19 -4.48 -12.74
C ASP A 59 -9.34 -3.72 -11.73
N ALA A 60 -8.00 -3.80 -11.84
CA ALA A 60 -7.10 -3.20 -10.86
C ALA A 60 -6.02 -2.29 -11.45
N LEU A 61 -5.49 -2.58 -12.64
CA LEU A 61 -4.26 -1.94 -13.14
C LEU A 61 -4.46 -0.99 -14.33
N ILE A 62 -5.66 -0.92 -14.91
CA ILE A 62 -6.02 0.01 -15.98
C ILE A 62 -6.97 1.07 -15.44
N CYS A 63 -6.71 2.33 -15.81
CA CYS A 63 -7.60 3.44 -15.46
C CYS A 63 -8.92 3.25 -16.21
N ALA A 64 -10.02 3.13 -15.47
CA ALA A 64 -11.36 3.04 -16.08
C ALA A 64 -11.77 4.31 -16.84
N PHE A 65 -11.07 5.43 -16.62
CA PHE A 65 -11.36 6.72 -17.26
C PHE A 65 -10.41 7.03 -18.40
N ASP A 66 -9.09 6.89 -18.17
CA ASP A 66 -8.07 7.21 -19.17
C ASP A 66 -7.73 6.03 -20.09
N GLU A 67 -8.23 4.83 -19.78
CA GLU A 67 -8.02 3.58 -20.52
C GLU A 67 -6.54 3.22 -20.74
N VAL A 68 -5.68 3.61 -19.80
CA VAL A 68 -4.24 3.28 -19.80
C VAL A 68 -3.81 2.58 -18.50
N PRO A 69 -2.71 1.81 -18.51
CA PRO A 69 -2.14 1.25 -17.29
C PRO A 69 -1.82 2.32 -16.25
N MET A 70 -1.97 2.00 -14.95
CA MET A 70 -1.69 2.91 -13.84
C MET A 70 -0.27 3.48 -13.88
N GLY A 71 0.71 2.67 -14.30
CA GLY A 71 2.09 3.15 -14.47
C GLY A 71 2.23 4.19 -15.59
N ALA A 72 1.56 3.99 -16.73
CA ALA A 72 1.55 4.95 -17.83
C ALA A 72 0.84 6.25 -17.43
N ALA A 73 -0.27 6.16 -16.70
CA ALA A 73 -0.94 7.33 -16.14
C ALA A 73 -0.01 8.08 -15.17
N THR A 74 0.64 7.36 -14.26
CA THR A 74 1.54 7.95 -13.26
C THR A 74 2.75 8.62 -13.91
N ASP A 75 3.37 7.99 -14.91
CA ASP A 75 4.49 8.58 -15.68
C ASP A 75 4.12 9.96 -16.24
N ARG A 76 2.91 10.11 -16.82
CA ARG A 76 2.45 11.41 -17.37
C ARG A 76 2.38 12.50 -16.30
N TYR A 77 1.90 12.17 -15.10
CA TYR A 77 1.83 13.13 -14.00
C TYR A 77 3.20 13.43 -13.41
N VAL A 78 4.10 12.44 -13.35
CA VAL A 78 5.49 12.62 -12.89
C VAL A 78 6.27 13.54 -13.82
N GLN A 79 6.08 13.44 -15.14
CA GLN A 79 6.68 14.35 -16.13
C GLN A 79 6.30 15.82 -15.93
N CYS A 80 5.20 16.11 -15.23
CA CYS A 80 4.77 17.46 -14.86
C CYS A 80 5.37 17.96 -13.53
N THR A 81 6.35 17.24 -12.98
CA THR A 81 7.02 17.57 -11.72
C THR A 81 8.54 17.62 -11.89
N ASP A 82 9.24 18.08 -10.85
CA ASP A 82 10.70 18.06 -10.78
C ASP A 82 11.26 16.72 -10.25
N LEU A 83 10.50 15.63 -10.36
CA LEU A 83 10.97 14.28 -10.00
C LEU A 83 11.63 13.66 -11.23
N ASP A 84 12.93 13.39 -11.12
CA ASP A 84 13.65 12.73 -12.19
C ASP A 84 13.75 11.21 -11.98
N ARG A 85 14.43 10.55 -12.93
CA ARG A 85 14.68 9.11 -12.85
C ARG A 85 15.61 8.75 -11.71
N ALA A 86 16.61 9.57 -11.42
CA ALA A 86 17.62 9.29 -10.40
C ALA A 86 17.00 9.34 -8.99
N ASP A 87 16.10 10.29 -8.74
CA ASP A 87 15.31 10.38 -7.52
C ASP A 87 14.53 9.08 -7.27
N GLN A 88 13.84 8.57 -8.30
CA GLN A 88 13.03 7.36 -8.22
C GLN A 88 13.86 6.10 -7.99
N ASP A 89 14.99 5.97 -8.70
CA ASP A 89 15.90 4.83 -8.53
C ASP A 89 16.59 4.86 -7.16
N ALA A 90 16.97 6.04 -6.65
CA ALA A 90 17.54 6.18 -5.31
C ALA A 90 16.51 5.79 -4.22
N PHE A 91 15.26 6.22 -4.36
CA PHE A 91 14.19 5.85 -3.44
C PHE A 91 13.92 4.34 -3.46
N ALA A 92 13.88 3.74 -4.65
CA ALA A 92 13.69 2.29 -4.80
C ALA A 92 14.85 1.47 -4.19
N ALA A 93 16.10 1.90 -4.40
CA ALA A 93 17.26 1.26 -3.78
C ALA A 93 17.18 1.33 -2.25
N ARG A 94 16.83 2.50 -1.69
CA ARG A 94 16.60 2.68 -0.24
C ARG A 94 15.50 1.77 0.28
N SER A 95 14.37 1.62 -0.43
CA SER A 95 13.30 0.71 0.00
C SER A 95 13.79 -0.73 0.11
N HIS A 96 14.61 -1.20 -0.84
CA HIS A 96 15.19 -2.55 -0.76
C HIS A 96 16.20 -2.68 0.37
N GLU A 97 17.07 -1.70 0.57
CA GLU A 97 18.05 -1.68 1.66
C GLU A 97 17.37 -1.76 3.04
N LEU A 98 16.34 -0.95 3.26
CA LEU A 98 15.58 -0.96 4.52
C LEU A 98 14.81 -2.26 4.73
N ALA A 99 14.22 -2.82 3.66
CA ALA A 99 13.53 -4.11 3.75
C ALA A 99 14.48 -5.27 4.04
N VAL A 100 15.71 -5.24 3.49
CA VAL A 100 16.76 -6.22 3.82
C VAL A 100 17.12 -6.11 5.31
N ALA A 101 17.41 -4.89 5.79
CA ALA A 101 17.78 -4.67 7.18
C ALA A 101 16.67 -5.14 8.15
N ALA A 102 15.41 -4.79 7.86
CA ALA A 102 14.24 -5.20 8.64
C ALA A 102 13.99 -6.73 8.60
N THR A 103 14.37 -7.40 7.52
CA THR A 103 14.30 -8.86 7.45
C THR A 103 15.41 -9.50 8.28
N GLU A 104 16.63 -8.97 8.22
CA GLU A 104 17.80 -9.51 8.91
C GLU A 104 17.74 -9.30 10.43
N ASP A 105 17.12 -8.21 10.90
CA ASP A 105 16.98 -7.90 12.33
C ASP A 105 15.71 -8.47 12.98
N GLY A 106 14.87 -9.17 12.22
CA GLY A 106 13.63 -9.79 12.70
C GLY A 106 12.47 -8.82 12.89
N THR A 107 12.53 -7.60 12.34
CA THR A 107 11.44 -6.60 12.42
C THR A 107 10.09 -7.17 12.00
N PHE A 108 10.05 -8.06 10.99
CA PHE A 108 8.81 -8.63 10.46
C PHE A 108 8.31 -9.89 11.21
N ASP A 109 9.09 -10.44 12.14
CA ASP A 109 8.76 -11.69 12.84
C ASP A 109 7.45 -11.60 13.65
N ASP A 110 7.13 -10.40 14.15
CA ASP A 110 5.93 -10.15 14.94
C ASP A 110 4.66 -9.95 14.08
N GLU A 111 4.80 -9.67 12.79
CA GLU A 111 3.68 -9.35 11.89
C GLU A 111 3.43 -10.40 10.79
N ILE A 112 4.40 -11.27 10.49
CA ILE A 112 4.27 -12.36 9.52
C ILE A 112 3.82 -13.66 10.20
N VAL A 113 2.70 -14.22 9.73
CA VAL A 113 2.27 -15.57 10.08
C VAL A 113 2.69 -16.55 8.98
N PRO A 114 3.50 -17.59 9.28
CA PRO A 114 3.92 -18.56 8.27
C PRO A 114 2.75 -19.31 7.60
N VAL A 115 2.83 -19.48 6.29
CA VAL A 115 1.83 -20.19 5.48
C VAL A 115 2.39 -21.55 5.05
N GLU A 116 1.70 -22.63 5.43
CA GLU A 116 2.05 -23.99 5.00
C GLU A 116 1.30 -24.39 3.73
N ILE A 117 2.04 -24.67 2.66
CA ILE A 117 1.51 -25.20 1.40
C ILE A 117 1.74 -26.71 1.36
N LYS A 118 0.65 -27.48 1.47
CA LYS A 118 0.68 -28.94 1.42
C LYS A 118 0.54 -29.42 -0.03
N SER A 119 1.50 -30.22 -0.49
CA SER A 119 1.48 -30.86 -1.81
C SER A 119 1.71 -32.37 -1.71
N ARG A 120 1.46 -33.10 -2.80
CA ARG A 120 1.80 -34.53 -2.88
C ARG A 120 3.30 -34.81 -2.64
N ARG A 121 4.18 -33.83 -2.86
CA ARG A 121 5.64 -33.95 -2.69
C ARG A 121 6.13 -33.55 -1.30
N GLY A 122 5.25 -33.08 -0.42
CA GLY A 122 5.58 -32.59 0.93
C GLY A 122 4.96 -31.23 1.23
N THR A 123 5.24 -30.72 2.42
CA THR A 123 4.84 -29.38 2.88
C THR A 123 5.97 -28.38 2.63
N THR A 124 5.64 -27.22 2.08
CA THR A 124 6.54 -26.06 1.97
C THR A 124 5.99 -24.95 2.84
N THR A 125 6.83 -24.35 3.68
CA THR A 125 6.45 -23.22 4.54
C THR A 125 6.99 -21.94 3.93
N ILE A 126 6.11 -20.95 3.77
CA ILE A 126 6.46 -19.58 3.37
C ILE A 126 6.37 -18.72 4.62
N SER A 127 7.47 -18.08 5.00
CA SER A 127 7.57 -17.30 6.26
C SER A 127 8.33 -15.98 6.10
N ALA A 128 8.61 -15.55 4.87
CA ALA A 128 9.34 -14.33 4.57
C ALA A 128 8.84 -13.73 3.26
N ASP A 129 8.96 -12.41 3.12
CA ASP A 129 8.64 -11.70 1.89
C ASP A 129 9.66 -12.03 0.78
N GLU A 130 9.16 -12.43 -0.39
CA GLU A 130 10.01 -12.92 -1.49
C GLU A 130 10.49 -11.81 -2.46
N GLY A 131 9.86 -10.63 -2.41
CA GLY A 131 10.11 -9.53 -3.35
C GLY A 131 11.43 -8.77 -3.12
N ILE A 132 12.07 -8.98 -1.97
CA ILE A 132 13.21 -8.20 -1.50
C ILE A 132 14.49 -8.59 -2.27
N ARG A 133 15.17 -7.61 -2.87
CA ARG A 133 16.38 -7.79 -3.67
C ARG A 133 17.59 -7.18 -2.96
N SER A 134 18.37 -8.03 -2.30
CA SER A 134 19.64 -7.61 -1.67
C SER A 134 20.66 -7.11 -2.69
N GLY A 135 21.43 -6.09 -2.32
CA GLY A 135 22.44 -5.47 -3.18
C GLY A 135 21.88 -4.59 -4.30
N THR A 136 20.60 -4.21 -4.24
CA THR A 136 20.01 -3.25 -5.19
C THR A 136 20.68 -1.88 -5.03
N THR A 137 21.20 -1.32 -6.12
CA THR A 137 21.85 0.01 -6.13
C THR A 137 21.20 0.93 -7.16
N THR A 138 21.29 2.24 -6.94
CA THR A 138 20.84 3.25 -7.93
C THR A 138 21.48 3.03 -9.30
N GLU A 139 22.76 2.63 -9.36
CA GLU A 139 23.44 2.34 -10.63
C GLU A 139 22.85 1.10 -11.33
N SER A 140 22.53 0.05 -10.58
CA SER A 140 21.89 -1.15 -11.13
C SER A 140 20.49 -0.86 -11.67
N LEU A 141 19.73 -0.03 -10.95
CA LEU A 141 18.39 0.39 -11.33
C LEU A 141 18.41 1.33 -12.54
N GLY A 142 19.40 2.23 -12.64
CA GLY A 142 19.56 3.17 -13.76
C GLY A 142 19.73 2.49 -15.13
N LYS A 143 20.09 1.21 -15.16
CA LYS A 143 20.23 0.42 -16.40
C LYS A 143 18.88 -0.09 -16.94
N LEU A 144 17.82 -0.05 -16.12
CA LEU A 144 16.50 -0.53 -16.51
C LEU A 144 15.83 0.43 -17.50
N GLN A 145 15.15 -0.17 -18.47
CA GLN A 145 14.33 0.57 -19.43
C GLN A 145 13.01 1.02 -18.78
N PRO A 146 12.43 2.14 -19.25
CA PRO A 146 11.07 2.53 -18.87
C PRO A 146 10.07 1.39 -19.08
N ALA A 147 9.16 1.19 -18.12
CA ALA A 147 8.24 0.06 -18.13
C ALA A 147 6.90 0.37 -18.81
N PHE A 148 6.53 1.65 -18.94
CA PHE A 148 5.19 2.07 -19.37
C PHE A 148 5.20 3.00 -20.58
N LEU A 149 5.77 4.21 -20.45
CA LEU A 149 5.97 5.12 -21.57
C LEU A 149 7.40 5.01 -22.09
N ASN A 150 7.59 5.16 -23.41
CA ASN A 150 8.94 5.11 -24.01
C ASN A 150 9.87 6.21 -23.49
N ASP A 151 9.30 7.39 -23.21
CA ASP A 151 9.93 8.57 -22.60
C ASP A 151 9.57 8.70 -21.10
N GLY A 152 9.06 7.62 -20.50
CA GLY A 152 8.73 7.54 -19.09
C GLY A 152 9.96 7.41 -18.21
N THR A 153 9.74 7.59 -16.91
CA THR A 153 10.79 7.48 -15.88
C THR A 153 10.59 6.29 -14.97
N ILE A 154 9.36 5.76 -14.87
CA ILE A 154 9.05 4.59 -14.07
C ILE A 154 9.59 3.33 -14.75
N THR A 155 10.26 2.48 -13.96
CA THR A 155 10.76 1.17 -14.40
C THR A 155 10.21 0.06 -13.52
N ALA A 156 10.48 -1.19 -13.90
CA ALA A 156 10.19 -2.34 -13.04
C ALA A 156 10.96 -2.34 -11.71
N GLY A 157 11.98 -1.48 -11.56
CA GLY A 157 12.71 -1.29 -10.31
C GLY A 157 12.17 -0.17 -9.43
N SER A 158 11.44 0.79 -10.00
CA SER A 158 10.83 1.92 -9.28
C SER A 158 9.30 1.82 -9.17
N ALA A 159 8.75 0.64 -9.46
CA ALA A 159 7.34 0.29 -9.32
C ALA A 159 7.21 -0.94 -8.40
N SER A 160 6.11 -1.02 -7.65
CA SER A 160 5.82 -2.20 -6.84
C SER A 160 5.56 -3.44 -7.70
N GLN A 161 5.90 -4.61 -7.15
CA GLN A 161 5.68 -5.89 -7.80
C GLN A 161 4.19 -6.28 -7.77
N LEU A 162 3.78 -7.11 -8.75
CA LEU A 162 2.54 -7.86 -8.63
C LEU A 162 2.77 -8.95 -7.58
N SER A 163 1.92 -9.00 -6.57
CA SER A 163 2.19 -9.79 -5.37
C SER A 163 0.90 -10.38 -4.80
N ASP A 164 1.06 -11.47 -4.05
CA ASP A 164 -0.02 -12.16 -3.36
C ASP A 164 0.14 -11.98 -1.84
N GLY A 165 -0.96 -11.90 -1.11
CA GLY A 165 -0.92 -11.90 0.35
C GLY A 165 -2.23 -11.48 1.02
N ALA A 166 -2.25 -11.62 2.34
CA ALA A 166 -3.38 -11.24 3.19
C ALA A 166 -2.87 -10.60 4.49
N ALA A 167 -3.61 -9.61 4.99
CA ALA A 167 -3.37 -8.98 6.29
C ALA A 167 -4.71 -8.74 6.99
N ALA A 168 -4.75 -8.96 8.30
CA ALA A 168 -5.94 -8.79 9.11
C ALA A 168 -5.58 -8.27 10.50
N VAL A 169 -6.50 -7.51 11.10
CA VAL A 169 -6.43 -6.94 12.43
C VAL A 169 -7.74 -7.17 13.17
N VAL A 170 -7.65 -7.25 14.50
CA VAL A 170 -8.83 -7.26 15.37
C VAL A 170 -8.97 -5.86 15.98
N LEU A 171 -10.11 -5.21 15.71
CA LEU A 171 -10.46 -3.93 16.32
C LEU A 171 -11.45 -4.18 17.44
N MET A 172 -11.31 -3.42 18.52
CA MET A 172 -12.19 -3.48 19.68
C MET A 172 -12.50 -2.07 20.17
N SER A 173 -13.67 -1.90 20.78
CA SER A 173 -13.88 -0.72 21.63
C SER A 173 -12.89 -0.76 22.80
N LYS A 174 -12.40 0.41 23.24
CA LYS A 174 -11.47 0.50 24.37
C LYS A 174 -12.06 -0.11 25.65
N ALA A 175 -13.34 0.18 25.91
CA ALA A 175 -14.05 -0.36 27.07
C ALA A 175 -14.14 -1.90 27.03
N THR A 176 -14.34 -2.49 25.85
CA THR A 176 -14.39 -3.95 25.68
C THR A 176 -13.02 -4.57 25.86
N ALA A 177 -11.96 -3.96 25.32
CA ALA A 177 -10.58 -4.43 25.52
C ALA A 177 -10.18 -4.39 27.00
N GLU A 178 -10.48 -3.29 27.70
CA GLU A 178 -10.26 -3.15 29.15
C GLU A 178 -11.06 -4.16 29.97
N GLY A 179 -12.35 -4.36 29.64
CA GLY A 179 -13.22 -5.31 30.32
C GLY A 179 -12.79 -6.78 30.17
N LEU A 180 -12.06 -7.10 29.09
CA LEU A 180 -11.48 -8.42 28.84
C LEU A 180 -10.03 -8.53 29.34
N GLY A 181 -9.42 -7.45 29.84
CA GLY A 181 -8.03 -7.43 30.29
C GLY A 181 -7.01 -7.65 29.16
N LEU A 182 -7.31 -7.16 27.95
CA LEU A 182 -6.45 -7.29 26.79
C LEU A 182 -5.51 -6.08 26.64
N GLU A 183 -4.26 -6.35 26.26
CA GLU A 183 -3.34 -5.34 25.76
C GLU A 183 -3.52 -5.19 24.24
N TRP A 184 -3.41 -3.97 23.72
CA TRP A 184 -3.55 -3.66 22.29
C TRP A 184 -2.26 -3.10 21.70
N LEU A 185 -2.12 -3.21 20.38
CA LEU A 185 -0.93 -2.76 19.66
C LEU A 185 -0.90 -1.23 19.47
N ALA A 186 -2.07 -0.64 19.22
CA ALA A 186 -2.22 0.77 18.89
C ALA A 186 -3.70 1.21 19.01
N GLU A 187 -3.93 2.52 19.06
CA GLU A 187 -5.24 3.17 18.99
C GLU A 187 -5.44 3.86 17.63
N LEU A 188 -6.66 3.80 17.09
CA LEU A 188 -6.99 4.47 15.82
C LEU A 188 -7.37 5.94 16.03
N GLY A 189 -6.73 6.81 15.27
CA GLY A 189 -7.03 8.23 15.20
C GLY A 189 -8.01 8.61 14.09
N ALA A 190 -7.91 9.86 13.62
CA ALA A 190 -8.72 10.32 12.51
C ALA A 190 -8.38 9.61 11.19
N SER A 191 -9.38 9.47 10.33
CA SER A 191 -9.21 8.97 8.96
C SER A 191 -9.78 9.93 7.93
N ALA A 192 -9.20 9.88 6.73
CA ALA A 192 -9.65 10.70 5.62
C ALA A 192 -9.68 9.92 4.30
N PHE A 193 -10.65 10.33 3.49
CA PHE A 193 -10.77 9.95 2.09
C PHE A 193 -10.76 11.23 1.25
N VAL A 194 -10.01 11.18 0.15
CA VAL A 194 -9.90 12.24 -0.85
C VAL A 194 -10.05 11.63 -2.24
N ALA A 195 -10.51 12.44 -3.19
CA ALA A 195 -10.59 12.07 -4.59
C ALA A 195 -10.56 13.30 -5.48
N GLY A 196 -10.07 13.14 -6.72
CA GLY A 196 -10.06 14.18 -7.74
C GLY A 196 -8.99 15.27 -7.53
N PRO A 197 -9.02 16.35 -8.34
CA PRO A 197 -10.00 16.63 -9.41
C PRO A 197 -9.82 15.77 -10.67
N ASP A 198 -8.69 15.06 -10.78
CA ASP A 198 -8.35 14.19 -11.89
C ASP A 198 -8.12 12.74 -11.40
N THR A 199 -7.61 11.89 -12.29
CA THR A 199 -7.31 10.48 -12.03
C THR A 199 -5.92 10.26 -11.42
N SER A 200 -5.17 11.33 -11.14
CA SER A 200 -3.80 11.24 -10.66
C SER A 200 -3.70 10.59 -9.29
N LEU A 201 -2.72 9.70 -9.16
CA LEU A 201 -2.37 9.03 -7.90
C LEU A 201 -1.35 9.83 -7.09
N LEU A 202 -0.63 10.74 -7.74
CA LEU A 202 0.67 11.25 -7.31
C LEU A 202 0.62 11.92 -5.92
N TYR A 203 -0.42 12.73 -5.69
CA TYR A 203 -0.59 13.55 -4.49
C TYR A 203 -1.69 13.05 -3.55
N GLN A 204 -2.37 11.96 -3.89
CA GLN A 204 -3.52 11.47 -3.15
C GLN A 204 -3.16 10.98 -1.74
N PRO A 205 -2.06 10.25 -1.49
CA PRO A 205 -1.67 9.88 -0.13
C PRO A 205 -1.38 11.10 0.75
N ALA A 206 -0.61 12.07 0.25
CA ALA A 206 -0.32 13.31 0.97
C ALA A 206 -1.59 14.12 1.28
N SER A 207 -2.48 14.28 0.30
CA SER A 207 -3.75 14.97 0.49
C SER A 207 -4.64 14.26 1.51
N ALA A 208 -4.63 12.93 1.53
CA ALA A 208 -5.34 12.14 2.54
C ALA A 208 -4.74 12.33 3.93
N ILE A 209 -3.41 12.28 4.08
CA ILE A 209 -2.71 12.50 5.35
C ILE A 209 -3.03 13.90 5.88
N ALA A 210 -2.87 14.94 5.07
CA ALA A 210 -3.13 16.32 5.47
C ALA A 210 -4.57 16.49 6.00
N LYS A 211 -5.55 15.90 5.30
CA LYS A 211 -6.96 15.93 5.73
C LYS A 211 -7.25 15.10 6.97
N ALA A 212 -6.54 13.97 7.17
CA ALA A 212 -6.67 13.17 8.38
C ALA A 212 -6.09 13.90 9.59
N VAL A 213 -4.92 14.52 9.44
CA VAL A 213 -4.27 15.38 10.44
C VAL A 213 -5.16 16.57 10.80
N GLU A 214 -5.74 17.26 9.81
CA GLU A 214 -6.69 18.36 10.05
C GLU A 214 -7.90 17.90 10.88
N LYS A 215 -8.51 16.77 10.50
CA LYS A 215 -9.66 16.21 11.22
C LYS A 215 -9.36 15.76 12.64
N ASP A 216 -8.12 15.39 12.92
CA ASP A 216 -7.68 14.98 14.26
C ASP A 216 -7.74 16.18 15.25
N GLY A 217 -7.73 17.41 14.74
CA GLY A 217 -8.11 18.61 15.50
C GLY A 217 -7.02 19.20 16.40
N GLY A 218 -5.84 18.57 16.46
CA GLY A 218 -4.68 19.07 17.21
C GLY A 218 -3.32 18.64 16.70
N LEU A 219 -3.28 17.74 15.70
CA LEU A 219 -2.05 17.21 15.13
C LEU A 219 -1.56 18.08 13.96
N LYS A 220 -0.25 18.14 13.76
CA LYS A 220 0.39 18.66 12.54
C LYS A 220 1.17 17.53 11.86
N VAL A 221 1.43 17.70 10.56
CA VAL A 221 2.28 16.76 9.81
C VAL A 221 3.68 16.63 10.44
N SER A 222 4.21 17.72 11.01
CA SER A 222 5.49 17.72 11.74
C SER A 222 5.49 16.86 13.00
N ASP A 223 4.32 16.59 13.56
CA ASP A 223 4.14 15.81 14.79
C ASP A 223 4.07 14.31 14.49
N LEU A 224 4.03 13.92 13.21
CA LEU A 224 4.14 12.53 12.81
C LEU A 224 5.57 12.04 13.08
N ASP A 225 5.64 10.97 13.84
CA ASP A 225 6.88 10.29 14.16
C ASP A 225 7.36 9.40 13.01
N VAL A 226 6.43 8.70 12.38
CA VAL A 226 6.65 7.79 11.24
C VAL A 226 5.44 7.82 10.32
N ALA A 227 5.64 7.57 9.03
CA ALA A 227 4.55 7.43 8.06
C ALA A 227 4.79 6.25 7.11
N GLU A 228 3.72 5.50 6.87
CA GLU A 228 3.67 4.39 5.93
C GLU A 228 2.90 4.88 4.69
N ILE A 229 3.62 5.26 3.64
CA ILE A 229 3.05 5.73 2.36
C ILE A 229 3.28 4.64 1.31
N ASN A 230 2.20 4.06 0.79
CA ASN A 230 2.31 2.95 -0.17
C ASN A 230 3.09 3.33 -1.42
N GLU A 231 4.12 2.55 -1.72
CA GLU A 231 5.02 2.76 -2.84
C GLU A 231 4.53 2.05 -4.11
N ALA A 232 3.30 2.34 -4.55
CA ALA A 232 2.80 1.79 -5.82
C ALA A 232 3.78 2.13 -6.97
N PHE A 233 4.30 3.35 -6.93
CA PHE A 233 5.43 3.84 -7.73
C PHE A 233 6.28 4.77 -6.86
N ALA A 234 7.60 4.80 -7.06
CA ALA A 234 8.50 5.67 -6.33
C ALA A 234 8.07 7.14 -6.42
N GLY A 235 7.62 7.58 -7.60
CA GLY A 235 7.11 8.93 -7.82
C GLY A 235 5.94 9.31 -6.89
N VAL A 236 5.03 8.37 -6.57
CA VAL A 236 3.90 8.62 -5.66
C VAL A 236 4.39 8.89 -4.24
N ALA A 237 5.31 8.08 -3.73
CA ALA A 237 5.87 8.26 -2.40
C ALA A 237 6.68 9.56 -2.32
N LEU A 238 7.56 9.81 -3.29
CA LEU A 238 8.40 11.02 -3.34
C LEU A 238 7.59 12.30 -3.47
N ALA A 239 6.59 12.33 -4.35
CA ALA A 239 5.70 13.48 -4.48
C ALA A 239 4.92 13.74 -3.18
N SER A 240 4.47 12.68 -2.51
CA SER A 240 3.78 12.79 -1.24
C SER A 240 4.70 13.32 -0.13
N ILE A 241 5.95 12.84 -0.05
CA ILE A 241 6.97 13.34 0.88
C ILE A 241 7.20 14.84 0.66
N ARG A 242 7.45 15.25 -0.59
CA ARG A 242 7.69 16.65 -0.95
C ARG A 242 6.48 17.55 -0.63
N GLN A 243 5.25 17.10 -0.93
CA GLN A 243 4.04 17.88 -0.66
C GLN A 243 3.76 18.05 0.83
N LEU A 244 4.01 17.00 1.62
CA LEU A 244 3.81 17.04 3.07
C LEU A 244 4.93 17.81 3.79
N GLY A 245 6.11 17.91 3.18
CA GLY A 245 7.32 18.42 3.85
C GLY A 245 7.73 17.54 5.03
N ILE A 246 7.38 16.25 4.99
CA ILE A 246 7.78 15.27 6.01
C ILE A 246 9.22 14.83 5.73
N ASP A 247 9.97 14.56 6.81
CA ASP A 247 11.32 14.00 6.70
C ASP A 247 11.24 12.62 6.04
N ALA A 248 12.02 12.41 4.97
CA ALA A 248 12.07 11.15 4.25
C ALA A 248 12.55 9.99 5.14
N ASP A 249 13.37 10.28 6.15
CA ASP A 249 13.86 9.28 7.11
C ASP A 249 12.78 8.77 8.07
N LYS A 250 11.62 9.44 8.11
CA LYS A 250 10.42 8.98 8.84
C LYS A 250 9.47 8.16 7.97
N VAL A 251 9.70 8.06 6.66
CA VAL A 251 8.78 7.41 5.72
C VAL A 251 9.29 6.02 5.34
N ASN A 252 8.40 5.03 5.49
CA ASN A 252 8.62 3.63 5.16
C ASN A 252 9.95 3.10 5.73
N ILE A 253 10.11 3.23 7.05
CA ILE A 253 11.39 3.01 7.76
C ILE A 253 11.88 1.56 7.71
N HIS A 254 11.03 0.63 7.26
CA HIS A 254 11.34 -0.79 7.07
C HIS A 254 11.26 -1.20 5.59
N GLY A 255 11.29 -0.22 4.68
CA GLY A 255 10.99 -0.41 3.26
C GLY A 255 9.49 -0.44 2.99
N GLY A 256 9.10 -0.29 1.72
CA GLY A 256 7.70 -0.30 1.31
C GLY A 256 7.45 -1.22 0.13
N ALA A 257 6.35 -0.93 -0.59
CA ALA A 257 5.79 -1.82 -1.60
C ALA A 257 6.69 -2.05 -2.84
N ILE A 258 7.70 -1.22 -3.09
CA ILE A 258 8.70 -1.50 -4.13
C ILE A 258 9.48 -2.78 -3.79
N ALA A 259 9.85 -2.93 -2.51
CA ALA A 259 10.57 -4.09 -2.02
C ALA A 259 9.65 -5.23 -1.56
N LEU A 260 8.61 -4.90 -0.80
CA LEU A 260 7.73 -5.87 -0.12
C LEU A 260 6.56 -6.33 -1.02
N GLY A 261 6.32 -5.67 -2.15
CA GLY A 261 5.22 -5.98 -3.07
C GLY A 261 3.93 -5.22 -2.78
N HIS A 262 2.99 -5.27 -3.73
CA HIS A 262 1.70 -4.57 -3.65
C HIS A 262 0.50 -5.45 -3.99
N PRO A 263 0.10 -6.40 -3.11
CA PRO A 263 -1.17 -7.09 -3.25
C PRO A 263 -2.31 -6.07 -3.03
N VAL A 264 -2.98 -5.66 -4.11
CA VAL A 264 -3.82 -4.46 -4.17
C VAL A 264 -4.91 -4.45 -3.10
N GLY A 265 -5.63 -5.56 -2.94
CA GLY A 265 -6.70 -5.73 -1.95
C GLY A 265 -6.23 -5.70 -0.49
N MET A 266 -4.97 -6.05 -0.23
CA MET A 266 -4.39 -6.22 1.11
C MET A 266 -3.57 -5.02 1.59
N SER A 267 -2.92 -4.30 0.68
CA SER A 267 -1.83 -3.35 1.01
C SER A 267 -2.20 -2.30 2.07
N GLY A 268 -3.45 -1.82 2.07
CA GLY A 268 -3.93 -0.90 3.11
C GLY A 268 -3.89 -1.49 4.52
N ALA A 269 -4.29 -2.75 4.69
CA ALA A 269 -4.24 -3.43 5.97
C ALA A 269 -2.80 -3.71 6.41
N ARG A 270 -1.91 -4.08 5.48
CA ARG A 270 -0.48 -4.25 5.78
C ARG A 270 0.17 -2.95 6.25
N LEU A 271 -0.07 -1.82 5.57
CA LEU A 271 0.45 -0.51 6.00
C LEU A 271 0.02 -0.16 7.43
N ALA A 272 -1.26 -0.38 7.76
CA ALA A 272 -1.76 -0.12 9.11
C ALA A 272 -1.14 -1.06 10.16
N LEU A 273 -1.00 -2.34 9.84
CA LEU A 273 -0.38 -3.35 10.71
C LEU A 273 1.09 -3.02 10.97
N SER A 274 1.89 -2.86 9.91
CA SER A 274 3.32 -2.56 10.03
C SER A 274 3.56 -1.22 10.74
N LEU A 275 2.69 -0.22 10.53
CA LEU A 275 2.75 1.04 11.28
C LEU A 275 2.51 0.83 12.78
N ALA A 276 1.49 0.06 13.15
CA ALA A 276 1.19 -0.24 14.56
C ALA A 276 2.36 -0.96 15.24
N HIS A 277 2.95 -1.96 14.58
CA HIS A 277 4.14 -2.65 15.08
C HIS A 277 5.35 -1.71 15.20
N SER A 278 5.56 -0.83 14.23
CA SER A 278 6.65 0.15 14.24
C SER A 278 6.52 1.15 15.39
N LEU A 279 5.31 1.66 15.65
CA LEU A 279 5.05 2.54 16.78
C LEU A 279 5.29 1.82 18.11
N LYS A 280 4.78 0.58 18.26
CA LYS A 280 5.01 -0.24 19.45
C LYS A 280 6.51 -0.46 19.71
N ARG A 281 7.30 -0.83 18.68
CA ARG A 281 8.76 -1.03 18.79
C ARG A 281 9.50 0.25 19.20
N ARG A 282 9.00 1.41 18.77
CA ARG A 282 9.58 2.72 19.13
C ARG A 282 9.18 3.20 20.53
N GLY A 283 8.31 2.47 21.25
CA GLY A 283 7.80 2.87 22.55
C GLY A 283 6.61 3.84 22.48
N GLY A 284 5.89 3.86 21.36
CA GLY A 284 4.71 4.68 21.12
C GLY A 284 4.93 5.76 20.06
N GLY A 285 4.09 6.79 20.12
CA GLY A 285 4.10 7.93 19.21
C GLY A 285 2.91 7.94 18.24
N VAL A 286 2.95 8.83 17.27
CA VAL A 286 1.86 9.04 16.30
C VAL A 286 2.38 8.85 14.89
N GLY A 287 1.66 8.08 14.08
CA GLY A 287 1.97 7.91 12.67
C GLY A 287 0.77 7.94 11.76
N ALA A 288 1.04 7.95 10.46
CA ALA A 288 0.00 7.93 9.42
C ALA A 288 0.26 6.83 8.39
N ALA A 289 -0.74 5.99 8.14
CA ALA A 289 -0.74 5.04 7.03
C ALA A 289 -1.57 5.64 5.89
N ALA A 290 -1.03 5.67 4.68
CA ALA A 290 -1.72 6.23 3.53
C ALA A 290 -1.38 5.53 2.21
N LEU A 291 -2.35 5.55 1.29
CA LEU A 291 -2.18 5.01 -0.04
C LEU A 291 -3.10 5.65 -1.06
N CYS A 292 -2.63 5.65 -2.30
CA CYS A 292 -3.37 6.08 -3.46
C CYS A 292 -4.36 5.00 -3.90
N GLY A 293 -5.25 5.40 -4.81
CA GLY A 293 -6.25 4.54 -5.38
C GLY A 293 -6.56 4.85 -6.83
N GLY A 294 -6.61 3.79 -7.65
CA GLY A 294 -7.02 3.88 -9.05
C GLY A 294 -8.28 4.73 -9.23
N GLY A 295 -8.26 5.61 -10.23
CA GLY A 295 -9.30 6.61 -10.45
C GLY A 295 -9.13 7.89 -9.62
N GLY A 296 -7.92 8.18 -9.12
CA GLY A 296 -7.58 9.45 -8.47
C GLY A 296 -8.09 9.59 -7.05
N GLN A 297 -7.99 8.52 -6.25
CA GLN A 297 -8.45 8.48 -4.85
C GLN A 297 -7.28 8.36 -3.87
N GLY A 298 -7.52 8.69 -2.61
CA GLY A 298 -6.55 8.50 -1.51
C GLY A 298 -7.23 8.22 -0.18
N ASN A 299 -6.61 7.36 0.62
CA ASN A 299 -7.02 7.05 1.99
C ASN A 299 -5.86 7.29 2.94
N ALA A 300 -6.15 7.81 4.13
CA ALA A 300 -5.21 7.87 5.24
C ALA A 300 -5.89 7.53 6.57
N LEU A 301 -5.10 6.97 7.48
CA LEU A 301 -5.49 6.61 8.83
C LEU A 301 -4.36 7.01 9.80
N ILE A 302 -4.68 7.81 10.80
CA ILE A 302 -3.78 8.12 11.91
C ILE A 302 -3.79 6.95 12.91
N ILE A 303 -2.63 6.56 13.40
CA ILE A 303 -2.45 5.48 14.39
C ILE A 303 -1.57 6.00 15.52
N ARG A 304 -1.91 5.64 16.77
CA ARG A 304 -1.16 5.98 17.99
C ARG A 304 -0.69 4.71 18.69
N GLY A 305 0.61 4.58 18.94
CA GLY A 305 1.19 3.45 19.67
C GLY A 305 1.18 3.63 21.18
#